data_AF-A0A7J3AAR4-F1
#
_entry.id   AF-A0A7J3AAR4-F1
#
_cell.length_a   1.000
_cell.length_b   1.000
_cell.length_c   1.000
_cell.angle_alpha   90.00
_cell.angle_beta   90.00
_cell.angle_gamma   90.00
#
_symmetry.space_group_name_H-M   'P 1'
#
loop_
_entity.id
_entity.type
_entity.pdbx_description
1 polymer ?
#
loop_
_entity_poly.entity_id
_entity_poly.type
_entity_poly.pdbx_seq_one_letter_code
_entity_poly.pdbx_strand_id
1 'polypeptide(L)'
;MTKTVVETTTLRTTVSLQNISLRDPTWQELVEFLKEDETDTYIYRADEFDCSGFALTLRDHAIRRGFRCAYVEVEFINESAAHALNAFQTSDKGLVFVDVTGSKNRTDYSYDKIAYLKIGERYGIISLDAVRWRYIDTSSYRADEFWKPLTYITHPENSTYPLTYDYYIEWQARVNFLYDTIEAYNAAVKEYNRGSEKYSYEQLKEWRSNIDALEAELGALWPPMDVVKNIEIYWFAE
;
A
#
# COMPACT_ATOMS: atom_id res chain seq x y z
N MET A 1 41.03 -30.19 -56.31
CA MET A 1 40.15 -29.29 -55.52
C MET A 1 39.33 -30.15 -54.58
N THR A 2 39.75 -30.29 -53.32
CA THR A 2 39.05 -31.02 -52.27
C THR A 2 38.42 -29.99 -51.33
N LYS A 3 37.10 -29.93 -51.27
CA LYS A 3 36.35 -29.06 -50.35
C LYS A 3 36.28 -29.72 -48.98
N THR A 4 36.86 -29.07 -47.98
CA THR A 4 36.71 -29.41 -46.57
C THR A 4 35.30 -29.02 -46.12
N VAL A 5 34.53 -29.98 -45.61
CA VAL A 5 33.25 -29.73 -44.94
C VAL A 5 33.56 -29.47 -43.48
N VAL A 6 33.19 -28.29 -42.98
CA VAL A 6 33.29 -27.92 -41.56
C VAL A 6 31.96 -28.28 -40.91
N GLU A 7 31.94 -29.32 -40.09
CA GLU A 7 30.81 -29.63 -39.23
C GLU A 7 30.70 -28.57 -38.14
N THR A 8 29.55 -27.91 -38.08
CA THR A 8 29.23 -26.92 -37.04
C THR A 8 28.40 -27.62 -35.97
N THR A 9 29.05 -27.96 -34.86
CA THR A 9 28.37 -28.50 -33.68
C THR A 9 27.56 -27.40 -33.01
N THR A 10 26.23 -27.48 -33.09
CA THR A 10 25.34 -26.59 -32.35
C THR A 10 25.32 -27.03 -30.88
N LEU A 11 25.90 -26.22 -29.99
CA LEU A 11 25.73 -26.39 -28.55
C LEU A 11 24.29 -26.03 -28.19
N ARG A 12 23.47 -27.04 -27.90
CA ARG A 12 22.17 -26.85 -27.24
C ARG A 12 22.44 -26.73 -25.74
N THR A 13 22.46 -25.50 -25.23
CA THR A 13 22.38 -25.26 -23.80
C THR A 13 20.97 -25.56 -23.35
N THR A 14 20.74 -26.74 -22.80
CA THR A 14 19.53 -27.03 -22.02
C THR A 14 19.64 -26.21 -20.73
N VAL A 15 18.93 -25.09 -20.65
CA VAL A 15 18.69 -24.41 -19.37
C VAL A 15 17.81 -25.34 -18.56
N SER A 16 18.40 -26.01 -17.57
CA SER A 16 17.65 -26.64 -16.49
C SER A 16 16.88 -25.51 -15.81
N LEU A 17 15.57 -25.40 -16.06
CA LEU A 17 14.67 -24.69 -15.14
C LEU A 17 14.91 -25.36 -13.79
N GLN A 18 15.62 -24.69 -12.88
CA GLN A 18 15.61 -25.11 -11.50
C GLN A 18 14.13 -25.19 -11.13
N ASN A 19 13.68 -26.34 -10.62
CA ASN A 19 12.40 -26.42 -9.94
C ASN A 19 12.54 -25.55 -8.69
N ILE A 20 12.35 -24.24 -8.86
CA ILE A 20 12.28 -23.30 -7.75
C ILE A 20 10.97 -23.64 -7.05
N SER A 21 11.07 -24.33 -5.92
CA SER A 21 9.94 -24.48 -5.01
C SER A 21 9.71 -23.11 -4.37
N LEU A 22 8.69 -22.40 -4.86
CA LEU A 22 8.28 -21.12 -4.30
C LEU A 22 7.47 -21.36 -3.04
N ARG A 23 7.61 -20.47 -2.06
CA ARG A 23 6.85 -20.55 -0.80
C ARG A 23 6.06 -19.28 -0.55
N ASP A 24 5.00 -19.43 0.24
CA ASP A 24 4.27 -18.31 0.81
C ASP A 24 5.12 -17.63 1.90
N PRO A 25 5.39 -16.31 1.82
CA PRO A 25 6.11 -15.59 2.88
C PRO A 25 5.24 -15.44 4.13
N THR A 26 5.84 -15.16 5.28
CA THR A 26 5.09 -14.52 6.38
C THR A 26 4.83 -13.05 6.03
N TRP A 27 3.88 -12.41 6.72
CA TRP A 27 3.67 -10.95 6.60
C TRP A 27 4.94 -10.16 6.89
N GLN A 28 5.72 -10.55 7.90
CA GLN A 28 6.98 -9.89 8.23
C GLN A 28 7.99 -10.03 7.07
N GLU A 29 8.15 -11.23 6.52
CA GLU A 29 9.05 -11.47 5.40
C GLU A 29 8.62 -10.71 4.13
N LEU A 30 7.32 -10.56 3.90
CA LEU A 30 6.78 -9.74 2.82
C LEU A 30 7.15 -8.26 3.02
N VAL A 31 6.92 -7.71 4.22
CA VAL A 31 7.27 -6.32 4.56
C VAL A 31 8.77 -6.07 4.41
N GLU A 32 9.62 -7.00 4.87
CA GLU A 32 11.07 -6.91 4.72
C GLU A 32 11.48 -6.92 3.24
N PHE A 33 10.89 -7.82 2.44
CA PHE A 33 11.14 -7.88 1.00
C PHE A 33 10.77 -6.58 0.29
N LEU A 34 9.58 -6.02 0.55
CA LEU A 34 9.15 -4.78 -0.10
C LEU A 34 10.11 -3.62 0.22
N LYS A 35 10.51 -3.48 1.48
CA LYS A 35 11.47 -2.43 1.90
C LYS A 35 12.87 -2.58 1.30
N GLU A 36 13.29 -3.80 0.96
CA GLU A 36 14.57 -4.08 0.31
C GLU A 36 14.49 -3.93 -1.22
N ASP A 37 13.30 -4.05 -1.78
CA ASP A 37 13.07 -4.02 -3.22
C ASP A 37 12.97 -2.58 -3.73
N GLU A 38 13.64 -2.27 -4.84
CA GLU A 38 13.69 -0.90 -5.38
C GLU A 38 12.66 -0.67 -6.49
N THR A 39 11.74 -1.60 -6.76
CA THR A 39 10.78 -1.47 -7.88
C THR A 39 9.91 -0.22 -7.73
N ASP A 40 9.54 0.14 -6.50
CA ASP A 40 8.73 1.32 -6.19
C ASP A 40 9.43 2.66 -6.53
N THR A 41 10.76 2.64 -6.68
CA THR A 41 11.58 3.80 -7.06
C THR A 41 11.65 4.04 -8.56
N TYR A 42 11.14 3.11 -9.37
CA TYR A 42 11.20 3.22 -10.83
C TYR A 42 10.26 4.33 -11.32
N ILE A 43 10.60 4.93 -12.46
CA ILE A 43 9.82 6.04 -13.00
C ILE A 43 8.68 5.48 -13.83
N TYR A 44 7.45 5.84 -13.46
CA TYR A 44 6.28 5.53 -14.25
C TYR A 44 6.35 6.22 -15.62
N ARG A 45 6.23 5.42 -16.68
CA ARG A 45 6.16 5.90 -18.05
C ARG A 45 5.02 5.19 -18.77
N ALA A 46 4.01 5.95 -19.15
CA ALA A 46 2.90 5.41 -19.94
C ALA A 46 3.45 4.72 -21.20
N ASP A 47 2.91 3.53 -21.51
CA ASP A 47 3.26 2.72 -22.68
C ASP A 47 4.73 2.20 -22.73
N GLU A 48 5.56 2.46 -21.71
CA GLU A 48 6.95 1.98 -21.61
C GLU A 48 7.17 1.17 -20.31
N PHE A 49 6.78 1.74 -19.17
CA PHE A 49 6.87 1.13 -17.85
C PHE A 49 5.70 1.63 -16.98
N ASP A 50 4.53 1.07 -17.23
CA ASP A 50 3.29 1.34 -16.51
C ASP A 50 3.05 0.34 -15.37
N CYS A 51 1.86 0.35 -14.77
CA CYS A 51 1.49 -0.56 -13.68
C CYS A 51 1.83 -2.04 -13.97
N SER A 52 1.67 -2.49 -15.22
CA SER A 52 2.01 -3.85 -15.64
C SER A 52 3.51 -4.10 -15.52
N GLY A 53 4.33 -3.13 -15.91
CA GLY A 53 5.79 -3.17 -15.77
C GLY A 53 6.24 -3.28 -14.31
N PHE A 54 5.67 -2.45 -13.42
CA PHE A 54 5.93 -2.53 -11.98
C PHE A 54 5.54 -3.91 -11.41
N ALA A 55 4.33 -4.38 -11.71
CA ALA A 55 3.83 -5.65 -11.18
C ALA A 55 4.62 -6.87 -11.69
N LEU A 56 5.07 -6.87 -12.95
CA LEU A 56 5.95 -7.91 -13.49
C LEU A 56 7.34 -7.88 -12.86
N THR A 57 7.89 -6.68 -12.64
CA THR A 57 9.22 -6.50 -12.04
C THR A 57 9.24 -7.00 -10.60
N LEU A 58 8.28 -6.59 -9.77
CA LEU A 58 8.18 -7.03 -8.38
C LEU A 58 7.98 -8.55 -8.29
N ARG A 59 7.15 -9.13 -9.17
CA ARG A 59 6.96 -10.58 -9.24
C ARG A 59 8.28 -11.30 -9.53
N ASP A 60 9.05 -10.85 -10.51
CA ASP A 60 10.31 -11.48 -10.87
C ASP A 60 11.34 -11.37 -9.73
N HIS A 61 11.31 -10.27 -8.98
CA HIS A 61 12.14 -10.08 -7.79
C HIS A 61 11.73 -11.02 -6.64
N ALA A 62 10.42 -11.15 -6.40
CA ALA A 62 9.85 -12.09 -5.43
C ALA A 62 10.21 -13.55 -5.76
N ILE A 63 10.10 -13.95 -7.03
CA ILE A 63 10.48 -15.29 -7.50
C ILE A 63 11.98 -15.55 -7.26
N ARG A 64 12.85 -14.58 -7.54
CA ARG A 64 14.29 -14.67 -7.23
C ARG A 64 14.56 -14.78 -5.73
N ARG A 65 13.69 -14.23 -4.88
CA ARG A 65 13.73 -14.35 -3.42
C ARG A 65 13.15 -15.68 -2.91
N GLY A 66 12.52 -16.47 -3.79
CA GLY A 66 11.86 -17.74 -3.46
C GLY A 66 10.42 -17.59 -2.99
N PHE A 67 9.79 -16.43 -3.20
CA PHE A 67 8.41 -16.16 -2.79
C PHE A 67 7.43 -16.40 -3.94
N ARG A 68 6.31 -17.05 -3.60
CA ARG A 68 5.18 -17.15 -4.52
C ARG A 68 4.50 -15.78 -4.60
N CYS A 69 4.34 -15.29 -5.83
CA CYS A 69 3.75 -13.98 -6.13
C CYS A 69 2.82 -14.12 -7.33
N ALA A 70 1.61 -13.61 -7.20
CA ALA A 70 0.65 -13.53 -8.30
C ALA A 70 0.74 -12.18 -9.00
N TYR A 71 0.43 -12.17 -10.30
CA TYR A 71 0.07 -10.95 -11.02
C TYR A 71 -1.45 -10.77 -10.91
N VAL A 72 -1.90 -9.53 -10.72
CA VAL A 72 -3.32 -9.21 -10.52
C VAL A 72 -3.72 -8.14 -11.52
N GLU A 73 -4.84 -8.37 -12.20
CA GLU A 73 -5.51 -7.37 -13.02
C GLU A 73 -6.81 -6.94 -12.34
N VAL A 74 -7.04 -5.62 -12.32
CA VAL A 74 -8.24 -5.00 -11.77
C VAL A 74 -8.92 -4.20 -12.86
N GLU A 75 -10.17 -4.52 -13.14
CA GLU A 75 -11.03 -3.69 -13.99
C GLU A 75 -11.89 -2.77 -13.14
N PHE A 76 -12.14 -1.55 -13.63
CA PHE A 76 -13.03 -0.58 -13.02
C PHE A 76 -14.36 -0.44 -13.77
N ILE A 77 -15.39 0.08 -13.09
CA ILE A 77 -16.71 0.27 -13.70
C ILE A 77 -16.72 1.40 -14.73
N ASN A 78 -16.11 2.56 -14.42
CA ASN A 78 -16.21 3.76 -15.26
C ASN A 78 -14.90 4.15 -15.93
N GLU A 79 -13.83 3.39 -15.74
CA GLU A 79 -12.55 3.62 -16.39
C GLU A 79 -12.31 2.61 -17.51
N SER A 80 -11.80 3.09 -18.65
CA SER A 80 -11.38 2.23 -19.75
C SER A 80 -10.01 1.59 -19.52
N ALA A 81 -9.23 2.12 -18.58
CA ALA A 81 -7.91 1.59 -18.22
C ALA A 81 -8.06 0.64 -17.03
N ALA A 82 -7.50 -0.56 -17.16
CA ALA A 82 -7.33 -1.49 -16.03
C ALA A 82 -6.10 -1.09 -15.20
N HIS A 83 -6.00 -1.62 -13.98
CA HIS A 83 -4.81 -1.49 -13.12
C HIS A 83 -4.18 -2.86 -12.86
N ALA A 84 -2.85 -2.88 -12.77
CA ALA A 84 -2.10 -4.10 -12.49
C ALA A 84 -1.30 -3.97 -11.19
N LEU A 85 -1.30 -5.03 -10.40
CA LEU A 85 -0.60 -5.12 -9.12
C LEU A 85 -0.21 -6.58 -8.79
N ASN A 86 0.21 -6.84 -7.56
CA ASN A 86 0.58 -8.19 -7.12
C ASN A 86 -0.28 -8.71 -5.97
N ALA A 87 -0.33 -10.02 -5.82
CA ALA A 87 -0.88 -10.68 -4.65
C ALA A 87 0.11 -11.68 -4.05
N PHE A 88 0.17 -11.69 -2.72
CA PHE A 88 0.97 -12.61 -1.93
C PHE A 88 0.04 -13.35 -0.98
N GLN A 89 0.04 -14.68 -1.06
CA GLN A 89 -0.58 -15.50 -0.02
C GLN A 89 0.45 -15.56 1.11
N THR A 90 0.14 -14.93 2.24
CA THR A 90 0.99 -15.04 3.42
C THR A 90 0.62 -16.27 4.21
N SER A 91 1.60 -16.85 4.90
CA SER A 91 1.41 -18.03 5.75
C SER A 91 0.70 -17.73 7.07
N ASP A 92 0.65 -16.47 7.50
CA ASP A 92 0.14 -16.06 8.82
C ASP A 92 -0.90 -14.93 8.78
N LYS A 93 -1.11 -14.26 7.65
CA LYS A 93 -2.08 -13.15 7.50
C LYS A 93 -3.07 -13.28 6.35
N GLY A 94 -3.01 -14.38 5.60
CA GLY A 94 -3.88 -14.59 4.44
C GLY A 94 -3.40 -13.85 3.18
N LEU A 95 -4.32 -13.62 2.26
CA LEU A 95 -4.04 -12.97 0.98
C LEU A 95 -3.83 -11.46 1.16
N VAL A 96 -2.73 -10.94 0.64
CA VAL A 96 -2.37 -9.52 0.66
C VAL A 96 -2.17 -9.04 -0.77
N PHE A 97 -2.77 -7.89 -1.11
CA PHE A 97 -2.52 -7.21 -2.37
C PHE A 97 -1.51 -6.09 -2.18
N VAL A 98 -0.53 -6.01 -3.08
CA VAL A 98 0.58 -5.06 -3.01
C VAL A 98 0.64 -4.27 -4.31
N ASP A 99 0.68 -2.95 -4.19
CA ASP A 99 0.79 -2.01 -5.31
C ASP A 99 2.05 -1.15 -5.13
N VAL A 100 3.08 -1.46 -5.91
CA VAL A 100 4.35 -0.73 -5.94
C VAL A 100 4.43 0.26 -7.10
N THR A 101 3.31 0.58 -7.75
CA THR A 101 3.31 1.53 -8.87
C THR A 101 3.84 2.88 -8.39
N GLY A 102 4.98 3.28 -8.95
CA GLY A 102 5.70 4.50 -8.63
C GLY A 102 5.09 5.73 -9.27
N SER A 103 5.86 6.83 -9.33
CA SER A 103 5.40 8.10 -9.89
C SER A 103 6.11 8.49 -11.19
N LYS A 104 5.57 9.49 -11.88
CA LYS A 104 6.17 10.06 -13.09
C LYS A 104 7.49 10.81 -12.82
N ASN A 105 7.81 11.08 -11.55
CA ASN A 105 9.02 11.76 -11.12
C ASN A 105 9.76 10.92 -10.08
N ARG A 106 11.09 11.08 -9.99
CA ARG A 106 11.83 10.54 -8.85
C ARG A 106 11.48 11.32 -7.60
N THR A 107 11.18 10.61 -6.52
CA THR A 107 10.93 11.18 -5.20
C THR A 107 11.54 10.31 -4.13
N ASP A 108 11.86 10.88 -2.97
CA ASP A 108 12.35 10.13 -1.81
C ASP A 108 11.20 9.43 -1.02
N TYR A 109 9.97 9.49 -1.53
CA TYR A 109 8.82 8.75 -1.00
C TYR A 109 8.87 7.29 -1.44
N SER A 110 8.56 6.38 -0.52
CA SER A 110 8.24 5.00 -0.88
C SER A 110 6.84 4.92 -1.48
N TYR A 111 6.72 4.13 -2.54
CA TYR A 111 5.46 3.78 -3.19
C TYR A 111 5.03 2.35 -2.90
N ASP A 112 5.64 1.67 -1.92
CA ASP A 112 5.11 0.42 -1.40
C ASP A 112 3.77 0.66 -0.71
N LYS A 113 2.70 0.11 -1.28
CA LYS A 113 1.34 0.26 -0.76
C LYS A 113 0.67 -1.09 -0.62
N ILE A 114 -0.18 -1.21 0.40
CA ILE A 114 -1.14 -2.31 0.52
C ILE A 114 -2.43 -1.87 -0.16
N ALA A 115 -2.87 -2.68 -1.12
CA ALA A 115 -4.14 -2.47 -1.81
C ALA A 115 -5.27 -3.22 -1.11
N TYR A 116 -6.43 -2.58 -1.04
CA TYR A 116 -7.65 -3.09 -0.43
C TYR A 116 -8.70 -3.19 -1.53
N LEU A 117 -8.97 -4.43 -1.95
CA LEU A 117 -9.85 -4.74 -3.08
C LEU A 117 -11.14 -5.40 -2.61
N LYS A 118 -12.27 -4.91 -3.12
CA LYS A 118 -13.58 -5.54 -2.95
C LYS A 118 -14.46 -5.17 -4.14
N ILE A 119 -14.98 -6.17 -4.86
CA ILE A 119 -15.87 -5.94 -6.01
C ILE A 119 -17.07 -5.09 -5.55
N GLY A 120 -17.40 -4.06 -6.32
CA GLY A 120 -18.46 -3.11 -6.02
C GLY A 120 -18.04 -1.95 -5.11
N GLU A 121 -16.80 -1.94 -4.63
CA GLU A 121 -16.23 -0.87 -3.81
C GLU A 121 -15.06 -0.20 -4.52
N ARG A 122 -14.65 0.99 -4.06
CA ARG A 122 -13.49 1.70 -4.62
C ARG A 122 -12.19 0.99 -4.31
N TYR A 123 -11.25 1.00 -5.26
CA TYR A 123 -9.89 0.50 -5.00
C TYR A 123 -9.20 1.38 -3.96
N GLY A 124 -8.90 0.78 -2.81
CA GLY A 124 -8.26 1.43 -1.69
C GLY A 124 -6.77 1.14 -1.64
N ILE A 125 -5.98 2.11 -1.19
CA ILE A 125 -4.55 1.96 -0.96
C ILE A 125 -4.13 2.69 0.31
N ILE A 126 -3.26 2.06 1.08
CA ILE A 126 -2.59 2.63 2.25
C ILE A 126 -1.10 2.35 2.09
N SER A 127 -0.23 3.33 2.41
CA SER A 127 1.22 3.08 2.43
C SER A 127 1.55 1.88 3.31
N LEU A 128 2.54 1.06 2.91
CA LEU A 128 2.95 -0.13 3.66
C LEU A 128 3.22 0.18 5.13
N ASP A 129 3.86 1.34 5.38
CA ASP A 129 4.18 1.82 6.71
C ASP A 129 2.99 2.42 7.45
N ALA A 130 1.81 2.64 6.85
CA ALA A 130 0.62 3.16 7.53
C ALA A 130 -0.41 2.07 7.87
N VAL A 131 -0.13 0.80 7.54
CA VAL A 131 -0.91 -0.34 8.04
C VAL A 131 -0.50 -0.66 9.48
N ARG A 132 -1.44 -0.57 10.42
CA ARG A 132 -1.17 -0.61 11.86
C ARG A 132 -2.10 -1.59 12.59
N TRP A 133 -1.52 -2.37 13.51
CA TRP A 133 -2.28 -3.19 14.46
C TRP A 133 -2.71 -2.41 15.70
N ARG A 134 -2.09 -1.26 15.96
CA ARG A 134 -2.47 -0.32 17.01
C ARG A 134 -2.53 1.07 16.41
N TYR A 135 -3.69 1.72 16.53
CA TYR A 135 -3.94 3.02 15.92
C TYR A 135 -4.82 3.93 16.77
N ILE A 136 -4.75 5.24 16.53
CA ILE A 136 -5.54 6.25 17.23
C ILE A 136 -7.03 6.02 16.97
N ASP A 137 -7.82 5.93 18.04
CA ASP A 137 -9.27 5.77 17.96
C ASP A 137 -9.97 7.12 17.78
N THR A 138 -10.08 7.61 16.55
CA THR A 138 -10.76 8.90 16.30
C THR A 138 -12.27 8.83 16.53
N SER A 139 -12.87 7.63 16.57
CA SER A 139 -14.32 7.47 16.76
C SER A 139 -14.79 7.91 18.15
N SER A 140 -13.86 7.95 19.11
CA SER A 140 -14.09 8.43 20.48
C SER A 140 -14.06 9.95 20.64
N TYR A 141 -13.79 10.71 19.56
CA TYR A 141 -13.58 12.16 19.63
C TYR A 141 -14.59 12.93 18.81
N ARG A 142 -14.89 14.14 19.28
CA ARG A 142 -15.37 15.21 18.41
C ARG A 142 -14.18 15.93 17.81
N ALA A 143 -14.32 16.36 16.55
CA ALA A 143 -13.28 17.11 15.86
C ALA A 143 -12.83 18.36 16.64
N ASP A 144 -13.74 19.03 17.36
CA ASP A 144 -13.49 20.23 18.17
C ASP A 144 -12.95 19.96 19.60
N GLU A 145 -12.72 18.69 19.93
CA GLU A 145 -12.22 18.25 21.24
C GLU A 145 -10.97 17.36 21.13
N PHE A 146 -10.30 17.35 19.98
CA PHE A 146 -9.15 16.49 19.72
C PHE A 146 -7.85 16.96 20.41
N TRP A 147 -7.98 17.62 21.55
CA TRP A 147 -6.91 17.95 22.51
C TRP A 147 -6.96 17.07 23.77
N LYS A 148 -8.00 16.23 23.92
CA LYS A 148 -8.09 15.25 25.01
C LYS A 148 -7.03 14.15 24.84
N PRO A 149 -6.65 13.44 25.92
CA PRO A 149 -5.67 12.34 25.83
C PRO A 149 -6.08 11.29 24.80
N LEU A 150 -5.14 10.84 23.95
CA LEU A 150 -5.39 9.88 22.88
C LEU A 150 -5.71 8.48 23.41
N THR A 151 -6.75 7.88 22.84
CA THR A 151 -7.11 6.46 22.98
C THR A 151 -6.73 5.70 21.71
N TYR A 152 -6.58 4.38 21.84
CA TYR A 152 -6.09 3.55 20.75
C TYR A 152 -6.91 2.27 20.62
N ILE A 153 -7.20 1.87 19.39
CA ILE A 153 -7.67 0.53 19.05
C ILE A 153 -6.43 -0.34 18.87
N THR A 154 -6.44 -1.54 19.45
CA THR A 154 -5.34 -2.52 19.34
C THR A 154 -5.90 -3.88 18.95
N HIS A 155 -5.36 -4.44 17.88
CA HIS A 155 -5.65 -5.79 17.40
C HIS A 155 -4.50 -6.74 17.80
N PRO A 156 -4.79 -8.01 18.12
CA PRO A 156 -3.75 -8.98 18.43
C PRO A 156 -2.88 -9.26 17.19
N GLU A 157 -1.61 -9.63 17.38
CA GLU A 157 -0.65 -9.82 16.27
C GLU A 157 -1.06 -10.87 15.25
N ASN A 158 -1.90 -11.84 15.63
CA ASN A 158 -2.45 -12.86 14.74
C ASN A 158 -3.71 -12.40 13.99
N SER A 159 -4.21 -11.20 14.27
CA SER A 159 -5.35 -10.62 13.56
C SER A 159 -4.98 -10.33 12.11
N THR A 160 -5.90 -10.62 11.19
CA THR A 160 -5.83 -10.19 9.79
C THR A 160 -6.55 -8.88 9.55
N TYR A 161 -7.23 -8.32 10.56
CA TYR A 161 -8.10 -7.15 10.42
C TYR A 161 -7.44 -5.97 9.69
N PRO A 162 -6.20 -5.56 10.00
CA PRO A 162 -5.55 -4.44 9.31
C PRO A 162 -5.29 -4.65 7.80
N LEU A 163 -5.51 -5.86 7.30
CA LEU A 163 -5.37 -6.22 5.89
C LEU A 163 -6.73 -6.47 5.22
N THR A 164 -7.83 -6.14 5.90
CA THR A 164 -9.20 -6.27 5.39
C THR A 164 -9.73 -4.95 4.84
N TYR A 165 -10.72 -5.04 3.95
CA TYR A 165 -11.37 -3.86 3.39
C TYR A 165 -12.07 -3.00 4.46
N ASP A 166 -12.57 -3.59 5.55
CA ASP A 166 -13.20 -2.83 6.64
C ASP A 166 -12.19 -1.94 7.38
N TYR A 167 -10.94 -2.40 7.56
CA TYR A 167 -9.87 -1.55 8.08
C TYR A 167 -9.58 -0.37 7.16
N TYR A 168 -9.64 -0.55 5.84
CA TYR A 168 -9.50 0.55 4.89
C TYR A 168 -10.62 1.60 5.07
N ILE A 169 -11.86 1.16 5.27
CA ILE A 169 -12.99 2.07 5.56
C ILE A 169 -12.77 2.84 6.87
N GLU A 170 -12.29 2.17 7.93
CA GLU A 170 -11.93 2.85 9.19
C GLU A 170 -10.77 3.84 9.00
N TRP A 171 -9.76 3.47 8.21
CA TRP A 171 -8.67 4.38 7.87
C TRP A 171 -9.17 5.62 7.12
N GLN A 172 -10.08 5.47 6.15
CA GLN A 172 -10.72 6.61 5.48
C GLN A 172 -11.51 7.48 6.45
N ALA A 173 -12.22 6.89 7.41
CA ALA A 173 -12.93 7.64 8.44
C ALA A 173 -11.96 8.47 9.30
N ARG A 174 -10.79 7.93 9.64
CA ARG A 174 -9.72 8.67 10.34
C ARG A 174 -9.13 9.80 9.50
N VAL A 175 -8.98 9.61 8.18
CA VAL A 175 -8.57 10.69 7.25
C VAL A 175 -9.60 11.81 7.20
N ASN A 176 -10.90 11.48 7.12
CA ASN A 176 -11.96 12.50 7.14
C ASN A 176 -11.96 13.26 8.48
N PHE A 177 -11.81 12.54 9.59
CA PHE A 177 -11.68 13.15 10.91
C PHE A 177 -10.48 14.09 11.00
N LEU A 178 -9.34 13.73 10.40
CA LEU A 178 -8.16 14.59 10.34
C LEU A 178 -8.48 15.95 9.68
N TYR A 179 -9.18 15.94 8.55
CA TYR A 179 -9.59 17.18 7.88
C TYR A 179 -10.54 18.01 8.75
N ASP A 180 -11.56 17.38 9.33
CA ASP A 180 -12.54 18.04 10.20
C ASP A 180 -11.86 18.68 11.42
N THR A 181 -10.90 17.97 12.05
CA THR A 181 -10.21 18.46 13.24
C THR A 181 -9.20 19.57 12.92
N ILE A 182 -8.55 19.54 11.75
CA ILE A 182 -7.70 20.65 11.28
C ILE A 182 -8.54 21.91 11.06
N GLU A 183 -9.71 21.79 10.43
CA GLU A 183 -10.63 22.92 10.25
C GLU A 183 -11.07 23.50 11.60
N ALA A 184 -11.51 22.64 12.52
CA ALA A 184 -11.93 23.03 13.86
C ALA A 184 -10.79 23.68 14.67
N TYR A 185 -9.58 23.14 14.59
CA TYR A 185 -8.38 23.70 15.22
C TYR A 185 -8.06 25.09 14.68
N ASN A 186 -8.07 25.27 13.36
CA ASN A 186 -7.80 26.57 12.73
C ASN A 186 -8.86 27.63 13.13
N ALA A 187 -10.13 27.23 13.23
CA ALA A 187 -11.19 28.09 13.75
C ALA A 187 -10.95 28.46 15.23
N ALA A 188 -10.59 27.49 16.06
CA ALA A 188 -10.29 27.69 17.47
C ALA A 188 -9.10 28.65 17.69
N VAL A 189 -8.00 28.48 16.94
CA VAL A 189 -6.84 29.38 16.97
C VAL A 189 -7.24 30.80 16.57
N LYS A 190 -8.11 30.95 15.56
CA LYS A 190 -8.61 32.26 15.11
C LYS A 190 -9.46 32.95 16.18
N GLU A 191 -10.29 32.21 16.92
CA GLU A 191 -11.05 32.74 18.07
C GLU A 191 -10.14 33.13 19.22
N TYR A 192 -9.17 32.27 19.57
CA TYR A 192 -8.18 32.55 20.62
C TYR A 192 -7.39 33.82 20.33
N ASN A 193 -6.92 33.99 19.08
CA ASN A 193 -6.19 35.18 18.65
C ASN A 193 -7.02 36.48 18.68
N ARG A 194 -8.35 36.38 18.80
CA ARG A 194 -9.26 37.52 19.00
C ARG A 194 -9.57 37.81 20.47
N GLY A 195 -8.95 37.07 21.40
CA GLY A 195 -9.15 37.20 22.84
C GLY A 195 -10.27 36.33 23.41
N SER A 196 -10.74 35.31 22.68
CA SER A 196 -11.67 34.33 23.24
C SER A 196 -10.98 33.44 24.27
N GLU A 197 -11.62 33.23 25.43
CA GLU A 197 -11.16 32.32 26.48
C GLU A 197 -11.76 30.91 26.35
N LYS A 198 -12.44 30.61 25.23
CA LYS A 198 -13.10 29.31 24.99
C LYS A 198 -12.12 28.13 25.04
N TYR A 199 -10.89 28.33 24.57
CA TYR A 199 -9.81 27.35 24.62
C TYR A 199 -8.58 27.97 25.25
N SER A 200 -7.89 27.23 26.11
CA SER A 200 -6.58 27.64 26.63
C SER A 200 -5.49 27.42 25.60
N TYR A 201 -4.35 28.12 25.76
CA TYR A 201 -3.16 27.87 24.96
C TYR A 201 -2.71 26.41 25.03
N GLU A 202 -2.81 25.79 26.21
CA GLU A 202 -2.41 24.39 26.38
C GLU A 202 -3.35 23.42 25.68
N GLN A 203 -4.66 23.70 25.66
CA GLN A 203 -5.58 22.90 24.85
C GLN A 203 -5.24 23.00 23.36
N LEU A 204 -4.93 24.19 22.84
CA LEU A 204 -4.54 24.35 21.43
C LEU A 204 -3.22 23.64 21.13
N LYS A 205 -2.26 23.68 22.05
CA LYS A 205 -0.98 22.99 21.92
C LYS A 205 -1.14 21.47 21.89
N GLU A 206 -1.92 20.90 22.82
CA GLU A 206 -2.22 19.46 22.84
C GLU A 206 -3.01 19.04 21.61
N TRP A 207 -3.96 19.87 21.15
CA TRP A 207 -4.69 19.63 19.90
C TRP A 207 -3.73 19.50 18.72
N ARG A 208 -2.80 20.45 18.59
CA ARG A 208 -1.81 20.42 17.51
C ARG A 208 -0.94 19.16 17.57
N SER A 209 -0.49 18.80 18.76
CA SER A 209 0.29 17.56 18.99
C SER A 209 -0.48 16.31 18.57
N ASN A 210 -1.78 16.23 18.89
CA ASN A 210 -2.64 15.12 18.48
C ASN A 210 -2.87 15.08 16.96
N ILE A 211 -3.02 16.24 16.31
CA ILE A 211 -3.08 16.34 14.84
C ILE A 211 -1.79 15.80 14.23
N ASP A 212 -0.63 16.26 14.69
CA ASP A 212 0.67 15.83 14.17
C ASP A 212 0.85 14.30 14.37
N ALA A 213 0.38 13.75 15.50
CA ALA A 213 0.41 12.31 15.76
C ALA A 213 -0.50 11.51 14.80
N LEU A 214 -1.69 12.03 14.50
CA LEU A 214 -2.63 11.41 13.56
C LEU A 214 -2.11 11.48 12.12
N GLU A 215 -1.54 12.62 11.70
CA GLU A 215 -0.88 12.77 10.40
C GLU A 215 0.26 11.75 10.22
N ALA A 216 1.12 11.61 11.24
CA ALA A 216 2.22 10.66 11.21
C ALA A 216 1.75 9.20 11.15
N GLU A 217 0.64 8.86 11.82
CA GLU A 217 0.09 7.49 11.80
C GLU A 217 -0.59 7.15 10.46
N LEU A 218 -1.34 8.10 9.89
CA LEU A 218 -2.05 7.90 8.62
C LEU A 218 -1.10 7.85 7.41
N GLY A 219 0.10 8.44 7.54
CA GLY A 219 1.13 8.43 6.51
C GLY A 219 0.71 9.20 5.26
N ALA A 220 1.28 8.84 4.11
CA ALA A 220 0.91 9.46 2.85
C ALA A 220 -0.55 9.13 2.49
N LEU A 221 -1.33 10.16 2.18
CA LEU A 221 -2.75 10.02 1.86
C LEU A 221 -2.92 9.78 0.36
N TRP A 222 -3.32 8.56 0.00
CA TRP A 222 -3.57 8.18 -1.37
C TRP A 222 -5.07 8.25 -1.68
N PRO A 223 -5.49 8.98 -2.73
CA PRO A 223 -6.88 8.97 -3.12
C PRO A 223 -7.27 7.58 -3.65
N PRO A 224 -8.45 7.05 -3.29
CA PRO A 224 -8.95 5.83 -3.90
C PRO A 224 -9.12 5.98 -5.41
N MET A 225 -8.93 4.88 -6.15
CA MET A 225 -9.29 4.83 -7.57
C MET A 225 -10.81 4.53 -7.72
N ASP A 226 -11.27 4.21 -8.92
CA ASP A 226 -12.68 3.93 -9.20
C ASP A 226 -13.15 2.58 -8.60
N VAL A 227 -14.43 2.30 -8.76
CA VAL A 227 -15.11 1.11 -8.27
C VAL A 227 -14.62 -0.13 -8.99
N VAL A 228 -14.13 -1.12 -8.23
CA VAL A 228 -13.66 -2.40 -8.72
C VAL A 228 -14.82 -3.19 -9.30
N LYS A 229 -14.72 -3.50 -10.59
CA LYS A 229 -15.67 -4.32 -11.35
C LYS A 229 -15.28 -5.79 -11.33
N ASN A 230 -13.99 -6.07 -11.56
CA ASN A 230 -13.45 -7.43 -11.66
C ASN A 230 -12.03 -7.49 -11.08
N ILE A 231 -11.65 -8.66 -10.56
CA ILE A 231 -10.31 -8.94 -10.05
C ILE A 231 -9.88 -10.31 -10.60
N GLU A 232 -8.78 -10.35 -11.33
CA GLU A 232 -8.21 -11.58 -11.88
C GLU A 232 -6.83 -11.80 -11.28
N ILE A 233 -6.59 -13.01 -10.75
CA ILE A 233 -5.36 -13.35 -10.02
C ILE A 233 -4.66 -14.51 -10.73
N TYR A 234 -3.44 -14.25 -11.19
CA TYR A 234 -2.63 -15.17 -11.97
C TYR A 234 -1.41 -15.62 -11.16
N TRP A 235 -1.47 -16.84 -10.60
CA TRP A 235 -0.36 -17.44 -9.86
C TRP A 235 0.64 -18.10 -10.81
N PHE A 236 1.93 -17.80 -10.64
CA PHE A 236 3.01 -18.39 -11.43
C PHE A 236 3.71 -19.45 -10.59
N ALA A 237 3.55 -20.71 -10.99
CA ALA A 237 4.00 -21.95 -10.33
C ALA A 237 3.18 -22.37 -9.08
N GLU A 238 2.86 -23.67 -9.04
CA GLU A 238 2.22 -24.38 -7.91
C GLU A 238 3.26 -24.86 -6.89
#